data_AF-F2LSR0-F1
#
_entry.id   AF-F2LSR0-F1
#
_cell.length_a   1.000
_cell.length_b   1.000
_cell.length_c   1.000
_cell.angle_alpha   90.00
_cell.angle_beta   90.00
_cell.angle_gamma   90.00
#
_symmetry.space_group_name_H-M   'P 1'
#
loop_
_entity.id
_entity.type
_entity.pdbx_description
1 polymer ?
#
loop_
_entity_poly.entity_id
_entity_poly.type
_entity_poly.pdbx_seq_one_letter_code
_entity_poly.pdbx_strand_id
1 'polypeptide(L)'
;MWPFFFLGVFVSDVQERPQILRELADKTVEEAARSIDQALRVANLEPEWVIVANRSTFGSEAVSGVRPWARWPTAGEDRLRISVSIERGASEGWIVRVDSVWLQVEGLTDHWRIQPLVRIKTLTRSHGWAVAAFVSSLLDIA
;
A
#
# COMPACT_ATOMS: atom_id res chain seq x y z
N MET A 1 -47.65 26.28 15.91
CA MET A 1 -47.83 24.90 15.41
C MET A 1 -47.21 24.84 14.03
N TRP A 2 -45.93 24.46 13.94
CA TRP A 2 -45.11 24.54 12.71
C TRP A 2 -44.87 23.12 12.16
N PRO A 3 -44.84 22.93 10.83
CA PRO A 3 -44.65 21.63 10.22
C PRO A 3 -43.16 21.25 10.19
N PHE A 4 -42.87 19.98 10.48
CA PHE A 4 -41.54 19.39 10.35
C PHE A 4 -41.21 19.22 8.87
N PHE A 5 -40.28 20.01 8.35
CA PHE A 5 -39.58 19.71 7.10
C PHE A 5 -38.38 18.80 7.44
N PHE A 6 -38.50 17.50 7.18
CA PHE A 6 -37.34 16.63 7.08
C PHE A 6 -36.65 16.95 5.74
N LEU A 7 -35.60 17.76 5.79
CA LEU A 7 -34.65 17.86 4.68
C LEU A 7 -33.93 16.51 4.61
N GLY A 8 -34.31 15.68 3.64
CA GLY A 8 -33.54 14.49 3.29
C GLY A 8 -32.17 14.94 2.81
N VAL A 9 -31.15 14.73 3.64
CA VAL A 9 -29.76 14.79 3.20
C VAL A 9 -29.58 13.63 2.24
N PHE A 10 -29.66 13.92 0.94
CA PHE A 10 -29.09 13.05 -0.07
C PHE A 10 -27.58 13.08 0.12
N VAL A 11 -27.08 12.19 0.98
CA VAL A 11 -25.67 11.79 0.91
C VAL A 11 -25.56 11.07 -0.42
N SER A 12 -25.02 11.75 -1.42
CA SER A 12 -24.53 11.11 -2.64
C SER A 12 -23.30 10.28 -2.26
N ASP A 13 -23.53 9.15 -1.60
CA ASP A 13 -22.52 8.13 -1.32
C ASP A 13 -22.41 7.25 -2.58
N VAL A 14 -22.01 7.88 -3.68
CA VAL A 14 -21.43 7.12 -4.78
C VAL A 14 -20.01 6.84 -4.34
N GLN A 15 -19.86 5.70 -3.68
CA GLN A 15 -18.59 5.09 -3.34
C GLN A 15 -17.82 4.84 -4.64
N GLU A 16 -17.08 5.85 -5.10
CA GLU A 16 -16.06 5.70 -6.12
C GLU A 16 -14.97 4.79 -5.52
N ARG A 17 -15.08 3.49 -5.81
CA ARG A 17 -14.01 2.51 -5.61
C ARG A 17 -12.69 3.14 -6.12
N PRO A 18 -11.59 3.13 -5.36
CA PRO A 18 -10.47 4.00 -5.66
C PRO A 18 -9.83 3.62 -7.00
N GLN A 19 -9.98 4.51 -7.98
CA GLN A 19 -9.39 4.45 -9.33
C GLN A 19 -7.87 4.20 -9.30
N ILE A 20 -7.26 4.52 -8.16
CA ILE A 20 -5.83 4.44 -7.86
C ILE A 20 -5.26 3.04 -8.07
N LEU A 21 -5.92 1.95 -7.67
CA LEU A 21 -5.38 0.59 -7.90
C LEU A 21 -5.19 0.28 -9.40
N ARG A 22 -6.12 0.74 -10.24
CA ARG A 22 -6.02 0.58 -11.70
C ARG A 22 -4.94 1.49 -12.26
N GLU A 23 -4.82 2.71 -11.73
CA GLU A 23 -3.73 3.62 -12.10
C GLU A 23 -2.35 3.11 -11.67
N LEU A 24 -2.27 2.29 -10.62
CA LEU A 24 -1.01 1.69 -10.17
C LEU A 24 -0.59 0.50 -11.03
N ALA A 25 -1.53 -0.24 -11.63
CA ALA A 25 -1.23 -1.41 -12.47
C ALA A 25 -0.32 -1.07 -13.66
N ASP A 26 -0.51 0.10 -14.25
CA ASP A 26 0.31 0.59 -15.37
C ASP A 26 1.58 1.32 -14.90
N LYS A 27 1.85 1.37 -13.60
CA LYS A 27 3.03 2.03 -13.03
C LYS A 27 4.12 1.02 -12.68
N THR A 28 5.35 1.52 -12.65
CA THR A 28 6.46 0.85 -11.99
C THR A 28 6.32 0.92 -10.47
N VAL A 29 7.03 0.06 -9.74
CA VAL A 29 7.03 0.11 -8.25
C VAL A 29 7.52 1.46 -7.74
N GLU A 30 8.47 2.10 -8.42
CA GLU A 30 8.94 3.44 -8.07
C GLU A 30 7.86 4.52 -8.27
N GLU A 31 7.16 4.51 -9.39
CA GLU A 31 6.06 5.44 -9.66
C GLU A 31 4.88 5.23 -8.71
N ALA A 32 4.61 3.98 -8.34
CA ALA A 32 3.61 3.65 -7.33
C ALA A 32 4.03 4.20 -5.95
N ALA A 33 5.29 4.00 -5.54
CA ALA A 33 5.81 4.56 -4.29
C ALA A 33 5.70 6.10 -4.26
N ARG A 34 5.99 6.78 -5.38
CA ARG A 34 5.83 8.23 -5.52
C ARG A 34 4.37 8.66 -5.43
N SER A 35 3.46 7.91 -6.04
CA SER A 35 2.01 8.17 -5.97
C SER A 35 1.50 8.01 -4.53
N ILE A 36 1.97 7.00 -3.79
CA ILE A 36 1.65 6.78 -2.38
C ILE A 36 2.18 7.93 -1.52
N ASP A 37 3.43 8.38 -1.71
CA ASP A 37 3.99 9.53 -0.99
C ASP A 37 3.15 10.79 -1.21
N GLN A 38 2.80 11.07 -2.47
CA GLN A 38 1.97 12.23 -2.80
C GLN A 38 0.60 12.16 -2.13
N ALA A 39 -0.06 11.00 -2.15
CA ALA A 39 -1.35 10.81 -1.50
C ALA A 39 -1.25 11.02 0.02
N LEU A 40 -0.21 10.51 0.67
CA LEU A 40 0.04 10.68 2.10
C LEU A 40 0.30 12.14 2.49
N ARG A 41 1.00 12.90 1.64
CA ARG A 41 1.23 14.33 1.84
C ARG A 41 -0.04 15.15 1.68
N VAL A 42 -0.85 14.85 0.66
CA VAL A 42 -2.17 15.49 0.47
C VAL A 42 -3.10 15.22 1.67
N ALA A 43 -3.02 14.02 2.25
CA ALA A 43 -3.75 13.65 3.46
C ALA A 43 -3.14 14.22 4.77
N ASN A 44 -2.10 15.04 4.70
CA ASN A 44 -1.41 15.66 5.83
C ASN A 44 -0.88 14.64 6.87
N LEU A 45 -0.50 13.43 6.42
CA LEU A 45 0.17 12.45 7.25
C LEU A 45 1.68 12.70 7.29
N GLU A 46 2.28 13.05 6.15
CA GLU A 46 3.70 13.45 6.05
C GLU A 46 4.69 12.48 6.73
N PRO A 47 4.83 11.24 6.23
CA PRO A 47 5.88 10.33 6.71
C PRO A 47 7.27 10.92 6.46
N GLU A 48 8.26 10.45 7.23
CA GLU A 48 9.65 10.90 7.09
C GLU A 48 10.19 10.59 5.69
N TRP A 49 9.87 9.40 5.18
CA TRP A 49 10.12 9.00 3.80
C TRP A 49 9.22 7.86 3.37
N VAL A 50 9.06 7.76 2.05
CA VAL A 50 8.44 6.65 1.33
C VAL A 50 9.41 6.21 0.25
N ILE A 51 9.83 4.94 0.27
CA ILE A 51 10.83 4.41 -0.66
C ILE A 51 10.47 3.01 -1.14
N VAL A 52 10.98 2.64 -2.31
CA VAL A 52 10.96 1.24 -2.78
C VAL A 52 11.79 0.38 -1.84
N ALA A 53 11.33 -0.83 -1.55
CA ALA A 53 12.01 -1.75 -0.65
C ALA A 53 13.36 -2.23 -1.21
N ASN A 54 13.42 -2.56 -2.51
CA ASN A 54 14.66 -2.89 -3.19
C ASN A 54 15.35 -1.64 -3.73
N ARG A 55 16.35 -1.14 -2.99
CA ARG A 55 17.22 -0.05 -3.44
C ARG A 55 18.55 -0.53 -4.03
N SER A 56 18.81 -1.83 -3.99
CA SER A 56 20.11 -2.36 -4.39
C SER A 56 20.12 -2.60 -5.89
N THR A 57 20.99 -1.89 -6.61
CA THR A 57 21.20 -2.09 -8.06
C THR A 57 21.57 -3.54 -8.41
N PHE A 58 22.24 -4.22 -7.47
CA PHE A 58 22.71 -5.61 -7.60
C PHE A 58 21.96 -6.59 -6.69
N GLY A 59 20.93 -6.11 -5.98
CA GLY A 59 20.17 -6.94 -5.05
C GLY A 59 19.33 -7.96 -5.80
N SER A 60 19.44 -9.23 -5.40
CA SER A 60 18.51 -10.25 -5.85
C SER A 60 17.10 -9.88 -5.40
N GLU A 61 16.14 -9.96 -6.32
CA GLU A 61 14.73 -9.68 -6.04
C GLU A 61 14.15 -10.60 -4.96
N ALA A 62 14.69 -11.82 -4.86
CA ALA A 62 14.33 -12.79 -3.84
C ALA A 62 14.70 -12.36 -2.42
N VAL A 63 15.70 -11.47 -2.27
CA VAL A 63 16.22 -11.02 -0.96
C VAL A 63 15.82 -9.58 -0.66
N SER A 64 15.88 -8.72 -1.67
CA SER A 64 15.72 -7.27 -1.50
C SER A 64 14.33 -6.74 -1.86
N GLY A 65 13.47 -7.56 -2.48
CA GLY A 65 12.14 -7.16 -2.95
C GLY A 65 12.11 -6.83 -4.45
N VAL A 66 10.95 -6.38 -4.92
CA VAL A 66 10.73 -6.09 -6.35
C VAL A 66 11.60 -4.91 -6.80
N ARG A 67 12.21 -5.01 -7.99
CA ARG A 67 13.02 -3.93 -8.57
C ARG A 67 12.19 -2.65 -8.76
N PRO A 68 12.79 -1.45 -8.61
CA PRO A 68 12.07 -0.19 -8.78
C PRO A 68 11.37 -0.04 -10.14
N TRP A 69 11.98 -0.56 -11.21
CA TRP A 69 11.48 -0.49 -12.59
C TRP A 69 10.58 -1.67 -13.00
N ALA A 70 10.35 -2.63 -12.11
CA ALA A 70 9.39 -3.69 -12.38
C ALA A 70 7.96 -3.14 -12.25
N ARG A 71 7.02 -3.78 -12.92
CA ARG A 71 5.59 -3.40 -12.88
C ARG A 71 5.02 -3.63 -11.50
N TRP A 72 4.08 -2.77 -11.10
CA TRP A 72 3.31 -2.99 -9.88
C TRP A 72 2.52 -4.30 -9.99
N PRO A 73 2.57 -5.17 -8.97
CA PRO A 73 1.84 -6.43 -9.01
C PRO A 73 0.33 -6.17 -9.01
N THR A 74 -0.36 -6.71 -10.02
CA THR A 74 -1.81 -6.52 -10.18
C THR A 74 -2.54 -7.74 -9.64
N ALA A 75 -3.61 -7.52 -8.86
CA ALA A 75 -4.40 -8.55 -8.19
C ALA A 75 -5.24 -9.46 -9.13
N GLY A 76 -4.86 -9.57 -10.41
CA GLY A 76 -5.52 -10.40 -11.42
C GLY A 76 -4.88 -11.77 -11.65
N GLU A 77 -3.68 -12.02 -11.09
CA GLU A 77 -3.09 -13.35 -11.05
C GLU A 77 -3.69 -14.12 -9.88
N ASP A 78 -4.36 -15.25 -10.17
CA ASP A 78 -5.01 -16.07 -9.16
C ASP A 78 -4.05 -16.34 -7.99
N ARG A 79 -4.40 -15.81 -6.81
CA ARG A 79 -3.69 -15.93 -5.52
C ARG A 79 -2.65 -14.84 -5.21
N LEU A 80 -2.49 -13.79 -6.02
CA LEU A 80 -1.69 -12.62 -5.64
C LEU A 80 -2.50 -11.62 -4.80
N ARG A 81 -1.92 -11.13 -3.71
CA ARG A 81 -2.50 -10.15 -2.78
C ARG A 81 -1.48 -9.08 -2.42
N ILE A 82 -1.96 -7.90 -2.09
CA ILE A 82 -1.15 -6.86 -1.45
C ILE A 82 -1.44 -6.89 0.05
N SER A 83 -0.40 -6.74 0.86
CA SER A 83 -0.50 -6.67 2.31
C SER A 83 0.14 -5.39 2.81
N VAL A 84 -0.44 -4.82 3.86
CA VAL A 84 0.13 -3.71 4.62
C VAL A 84 0.40 -4.20 6.03
N SER A 85 1.64 -4.06 6.48
CA SER A 85 2.04 -4.43 7.83
C SER A 85 2.82 -3.29 8.49
N ILE A 86 2.92 -3.33 9.81
CA ILE A 86 3.68 -2.36 10.58
C ILE A 86 4.67 -3.09 11.48
N GLU A 87 5.92 -2.66 11.45
CA GLU A 87 6.99 -3.17 12.29
C GLU A 87 7.75 -2.04 12.98
N ARG A 88 8.43 -2.36 14.08
CA ARG A 88 9.36 -1.43 14.71
C ARG A 88 10.66 -1.45 13.90
N GLY A 89 11.16 -0.28 13.49
CA GLY A 89 12.43 -0.18 12.79
C GLY A 89 13.63 -0.52 13.69
N ALA A 90 14.77 -0.83 13.07
CA ALA A 90 16.03 -1.06 13.80
C ALA A 90 16.58 0.21 14.48
N SER A 91 16.13 1.39 14.03
CA SER A 91 16.42 2.70 14.61
C SER A 91 15.15 3.32 15.19
N GLU A 92 15.21 4.57 15.64
CA GLU A 92 14.01 5.32 16.03
C GLU A 92 12.94 5.28 14.93
N GLY A 93 11.69 5.05 15.35
CA GLY A 93 10.52 5.05 14.48
C GLY A 93 9.89 3.69 14.21
N TRP A 94 8.94 3.71 13.28
CA TRP A 94 8.13 2.59 12.82
C TRP A 94 8.18 2.52 11.30
N ILE A 95 8.11 1.31 10.77
CA ILE A 95 8.11 1.05 9.33
C ILE A 95 6.76 0.44 8.96
N VAL A 96 6.02 1.14 8.11
CA VAL A 96 4.88 0.57 7.40
C VAL A 96 5.42 -0.08 6.13
N ARG A 97 5.11 -1.35 5.94
CA ARG A 97 5.54 -2.15 4.81
C ARG A 97 4.35 -2.45 3.92
N VAL A 98 4.58 -2.30 2.61
CA VAL A 98 3.68 -2.79 1.57
C VAL A 98 4.40 -3.95 0.90
N ASP A 99 3.84 -5.15 1.02
CA ASP A 99 4.42 -6.37 0.48
C ASP A 99 3.39 -7.05 -0.45
N SER A 100 3.86 -7.62 -1.55
CA SER A 100 3.06 -8.54 -2.37
C SER A 100 3.19 -9.95 -1.81
N VAL A 101 2.07 -10.67 -1.78
CA VAL A 101 1.96 -12.01 -1.21
C VAL A 101 1.26 -12.89 -2.23
N TRP A 102 1.88 -13.99 -2.63
CA TRP A 102 1.25 -14.94 -3.54
C TRP A 102 1.58 -16.38 -3.18
N LEU A 103 0.73 -17.30 -3.60
CA LEU A 103 1.00 -18.71 -3.46
C LEU A 103 1.84 -19.17 -4.64
N GLN A 104 3.07 -19.59 -4.38
CA GLN A 104 3.93 -20.22 -5.38
C GLN A 104 3.58 -21.71 -5.45
N VAL A 105 3.01 -22.12 -6.58
CA VAL A 105 2.68 -23.52 -6.89
C VAL A 105 3.89 -24.13 -7.60
N GLU A 106 4.73 -24.84 -6.86
CA GLU A 106 5.89 -25.57 -7.40
C GLU A 106 5.80 -27.05 -7.05
N GLY A 107 5.31 -27.85 -8.00
CA GLY A 107 5.37 -29.31 -7.92
C GLY A 107 4.63 -29.91 -6.71
N LEU A 108 5.38 -30.48 -5.76
CA LEU A 108 4.85 -31.28 -4.65
C LEU A 108 4.40 -30.46 -3.43
N THR A 109 4.79 -29.19 -3.31
CA THR A 109 4.46 -28.36 -2.13
C THR A 109 4.22 -26.90 -2.50
N ASP A 110 3.00 -26.46 -2.24
CA ASP A 110 2.61 -25.06 -2.30
C ASP A 110 3.18 -24.30 -1.11
N HIS A 111 3.75 -23.12 -1.36
CA HIS A 111 4.22 -22.23 -0.29
C HIS A 111 3.88 -20.78 -0.59
N TRP A 112 3.55 -20.03 0.47
CA TRP A 112 3.33 -18.59 0.36
C TRP A 112 4.65 -17.86 0.25
N ARG A 113 4.77 -16.97 -0.72
CA ARG A 113 5.87 -16.02 -0.89
C ARG A 113 5.41 -14.64 -0.51
N ILE A 114 6.36 -13.88 0.04
CA ILE A 114 6.21 -12.46 0.35
C ILE A 114 7.35 -11.74 -0.34
N GLN A 115 7.03 -10.68 -1.08
CA GLN A 115 8.02 -9.83 -1.73
C GLN A 115 7.77 -8.36 -1.38
N PRO A 116 8.75 -7.71 -0.74
CA PRO A 116 8.65 -6.31 -0.39
C PRO A 116 8.54 -5.39 -1.60
N LEU A 117 7.63 -4.42 -1.54
CA LEU A 117 7.41 -3.40 -2.57
C LEU A 117 7.84 -2.01 -2.08
N VAL A 118 7.22 -1.54 -0.98
CA VAL A 118 7.40 -0.17 -0.48
C VAL A 118 7.61 -0.20 1.03
N ARG A 119 8.46 0.70 1.52
CA ARG A 119 8.67 0.98 2.93
C ARG A 119 8.39 2.44 3.21
N ILE A 120 7.67 2.70 4.30
CA ILE A 120 7.30 4.04 4.74
C ILE A 120 7.74 4.20 6.19
N LYS A 121 8.53 5.23 6.50
CA LYS A 121 8.99 5.48 7.86
C LYS A 121 8.17 6.57 8.54
N THR A 122 7.76 6.29 9.78
CA THR A 122 7.14 7.25 10.68
C THR A 122 7.91 7.29 12.01
N LEU A 123 7.81 8.41 12.74
CA LEU A 123 8.51 8.58 14.01
C LEU A 123 7.77 8.00 15.20
N THR A 124 6.44 7.90 15.14
CA THR A 124 5.60 7.44 16.26
C THR A 124 4.71 6.27 15.86
N ARG A 125 4.31 5.49 16.87
CA ARG A 125 3.44 4.32 16.69
C ARG A 125 2.09 4.71 16.10
N SER A 126 1.44 5.72 16.69
CA SER A 126 0.12 6.19 16.27
C SER A 126 0.16 6.71 14.83
N HIS A 127 1.20 7.45 14.47
CA HIS A 127 1.40 7.89 13.09
C HIS A 127 1.60 6.71 12.14
N GLY A 128 2.40 5.70 12.52
CA GLY A 128 2.55 4.48 11.73
C GLY A 128 1.23 3.76 11.48
N TRP A 129 0.37 3.64 12.48
CA TRP A 129 -0.97 3.04 12.31
C TRP A 129 -1.90 3.88 11.43
N ALA A 130 -1.87 5.21 11.55
CA ALA A 130 -2.64 6.10 10.69
C ALA A 130 -2.23 5.97 9.22
N VAL A 131 -0.91 5.94 8.95
CA VAL A 131 -0.36 5.70 7.61
C VAL A 131 -0.76 4.31 7.10
N ALA A 132 -0.64 3.26 7.90
CA ALA A 132 -1.03 1.91 7.51
C ALA A 132 -2.51 1.82 7.15
N ALA A 133 -3.40 2.43 7.94
CA ALA A 133 -4.83 2.48 7.65
C ALA A 133 -5.14 3.24 6.36
N PHE A 134 -4.52 4.42 6.17
CA PHE A 134 -4.68 5.20 4.95
C PHE A 134 -4.19 4.44 3.72
N VAL A 135 -3.01 3.83 3.77
CA VAL A 135 -2.45 3.05 2.64
C VAL A 135 -3.30 1.81 2.35
N SER A 136 -3.84 1.15 3.38
CA SER A 136 -4.75 0.02 3.18
C SER A 136 -6.02 0.44 2.45
N SER A 137 -6.61 1.59 2.83
CA SER A 137 -7.76 2.16 2.13
C SER A 137 -7.42 2.63 0.71
N LEU A 138 -6.25 3.24 0.52
CA LEU A 138 -5.76 3.70 -0.78
C LEU A 138 -5.61 2.54 -1.79
N LEU A 139 -5.16 1.40 -1.29
CA LEU A 139 -4.93 0.17 -2.06
C LEU A 139 -6.12 -0.78 -2.04
N ASP A 140 -7.28 -0.36 -1.54
CA ASP A 140 -8.52 -1.16 -1.44
C ASP A 140 -8.28 -2.55 -0.79
N ILE A 141 -7.49 -2.59 0.26
CA ILE A 141 -7.20 -3.81 1.03
C ILE A 141 -8.28 -3.93 2.11
N ALA A 142 -9.17 -4.90 1.94
CA ALA A 142 -10.29 -5.19 2.85
C ALA A 142 -9.91 -6.08 4.04
#